data_AF-A0AAW1JE61-F1
#
_entry.id   AF-A0AAW1JE61-F1
#
_cell.length_a   1.000
_cell.length_b   1.000
_cell.length_c   1.000
_cell.angle_alpha   90.00
_cell.angle_beta   90.00
_cell.angle_gamma   90.00
#
_symmetry.space_group_name_H-M   'P 1'
#
loop_
_entity.id
_entity.type
_entity.pdbx_description
1 polymer ?
#
loop_
_entity_poly.entity_id
_entity_poly.type
_entity_poly.pdbx_seq_one_letter_code
_entity_poly.pdbx_strand_id
1 'polypeptide(L)'
;MARTLLLVAHVIIDGKDLVVGGTRYTGTAGLYELIFKSNPTGYKKDDLDRYRDILNRTNVHRRGYDPKQQIKGNKGYKHVNIINPLMFRSRASTITGGIEGRGQRMQFRSIPYQYVYWDNINELVDRLKLLIASEQAGHSGHNNEIASIIEELKETGAI
;
A
#
# COMPACT_ATOMS: atom_id res chain seq x y z
N MET A 1 6.46 20.64 -22.12
CA MET A 1 5.52 19.85 -21.27
C MET A 1 5.57 20.41 -19.87
N ALA A 2 4.44 20.94 -19.39
CA ALA A 2 4.35 21.62 -18.10
C ALA A 2 4.59 20.61 -16.97
N ARG A 3 5.68 20.83 -16.21
CA ARG A 3 5.92 20.17 -14.93
C ARG A 3 4.79 20.63 -14.00
N THR A 4 3.80 19.79 -13.76
CA THR A 4 2.81 19.99 -12.71
C THR A 4 3.58 20.16 -11.40
N LEU A 5 3.71 21.39 -10.92
CA LEU A 5 4.09 21.67 -9.54
C LEU A 5 3.01 20.99 -8.69
N LEU A 6 3.34 19.81 -8.20
CA LEU A 6 2.60 19.14 -7.14
C LEU A 6 2.66 20.14 -5.98
N LEU A 7 1.55 20.83 -5.75
CA LEU A 7 1.43 21.89 -4.77
C LEU A 7 1.48 21.21 -3.40
N VAL A 8 2.69 20.90 -2.95
CA VAL A 8 2.94 20.39 -1.61
C VAL A 8 2.45 21.51 -0.69
N ALA A 9 1.36 21.24 0.04
CA ALA A 9 0.84 22.21 0.98
C ALA A 9 1.97 22.56 1.97
N HIS A 10 2.50 23.78 1.87
CA HIS A 10 3.52 24.26 2.77
C HIS A 10 2.93 24.35 4.18
N VAL A 11 3.65 23.76 5.13
CA VAL A 11 3.32 23.79 6.55
C VAL A 11 4.29 24.75 7.21
N ILE A 12 3.77 25.80 7.84
CA ILE A 12 4.55 26.84 8.52
C ILE A 12 4.04 26.91 9.95
N ILE A 13 4.95 26.96 10.92
CA ILE A 13 4.61 27.25 12.32
C ILE A 13 4.85 28.76 12.51
N ASP A 14 3.78 29.49 12.82
CA ASP A 14 3.82 30.94 13.03
C ASP A 14 3.44 31.26 14.48
N GLY A 15 4.48 31.45 15.30
CA GLY A 15 4.34 31.59 16.74
C GLY A 15 3.71 30.33 17.34
N LYS A 16 2.52 30.49 17.92
CA LYS A 16 1.74 29.36 18.44
C LYS A 16 0.89 28.67 17.38
N ASP A 17 0.61 29.31 16.26
CA ASP A 17 -0.35 28.84 15.25
C ASP A 17 0.32 28.03 14.15
N LEU A 18 -0.49 27.23 13.46
CA LEU A 18 -0.07 26.43 12.31
C LEU A 18 -0.69 27.00 11.04
N VAL A 19 0.09 27.20 9.99
CA VAL A 19 -0.40 27.59 8.67
C VAL A 19 -0.18 26.42 7.71
N VAL A 20 -1.26 25.88 7.15
CA VAL A 20 -1.23 24.75 6.20
C VAL A 20 -1.96 25.14 4.93
N GLY A 21 -1.26 25.15 3.79
CA GLY A 21 -1.88 25.48 2.50
C GLY A 21 -2.58 26.84 2.50
N GLY A 22 -1.97 27.84 3.16
CA GLY A 22 -2.51 29.20 3.30
C GLY A 22 -3.61 29.37 4.35
N THR A 23 -4.02 28.30 5.06
CA THR A 23 -5.03 28.38 6.13
C THR A 23 -4.38 28.34 7.50
N ARG A 24 -4.75 29.27 8.37
CA ARG A 24 -4.25 29.37 9.74
C ARG A 24 -5.13 28.58 10.70
N TYR A 25 -4.50 27.80 11.57
CA TYR A 25 -5.11 27.03 12.64
C TYR A 25 -4.52 27.50 13.97
N THR A 26 -5.39 27.74 14.94
CA THR A 26 -4.95 28.02 16.31
C THR A 26 -4.20 26.82 16.86
N GLY A 27 -2.95 27.01 17.28
CA GLY A 27 -2.18 25.90 17.83
C GLY A 27 -2.58 25.61 19.26
N THR A 28 -3.26 24.48 19.43
CA THR A 28 -3.62 23.90 20.73
C THR A 28 -2.67 22.76 21.03
N ALA A 29 -2.45 22.47 22.32
CA ALA A 29 -1.65 21.30 22.72
C ALA A 29 -2.22 20.01 22.09
N GLY A 30 -3.54 19.84 22.12
CA GLY A 30 -4.22 18.68 21.52
C GLY A 30 -4.02 18.55 20.01
N LEU A 31 -4.08 19.66 19.25
CA LEU A 31 -3.81 19.63 17.81
C LEU A 31 -2.36 19.27 17.52
N TYR A 32 -1.41 19.81 18.30
CA TYR A 32 -0.01 19.46 18.15
C TYR A 32 0.28 18.00 18.52
N GLU A 33 -0.39 17.43 19.52
CA GLU A 33 -0.32 16.00 19.77
C GLU A 33 -0.80 15.19 18.56
N LEU A 34 -1.96 15.56 17.99
CA LEU A 34 -2.50 14.90 16.81
C LEU A 34 -1.58 15.00 15.60
N ILE A 35 -0.73 16.01 15.49
CA ILE A 35 0.22 16.14 14.38
C ILE A 35 1.50 15.35 14.67
N PHE A 36 2.11 15.56 15.84
CA PHE A 36 3.48 15.11 16.12
C PHE A 36 3.59 13.79 16.88
N LYS A 37 2.61 13.43 17.72
CA LYS A 37 2.67 12.19 18.51
C LYS A 37 2.13 10.99 17.73
N SER A 38 2.72 9.82 18.00
CA SER A 38 2.24 8.52 17.52
C SER A 38 1.02 8.02 18.29
N ASN A 39 0.92 8.38 19.58
CA ASN A 39 -0.17 8.01 20.48
C ASN A 39 -0.69 9.27 21.21
N PRO A 40 -1.47 10.13 20.53
CA PRO A 40 -2.02 11.33 21.13
C PRO A 40 -3.17 10.98 22.08
N THR A 41 -3.30 11.68 23.20
CA THR A 41 -4.31 11.40 24.25
C THR A 41 -5.03 12.67 24.74
N GLY A 42 -4.36 13.83 24.70
CA GLY A 42 -4.87 15.10 25.24
C GLY A 42 -5.67 15.96 24.25
N TYR A 43 -6.22 15.38 23.19
CA TYR A 43 -6.95 16.13 22.16
C TYR A 43 -8.45 16.23 22.45
N LYS A 44 -9.05 17.35 22.03
CA LYS A 44 -10.50 17.59 22.11
C LYS A 44 -11.16 17.40 20.74
N LYS A 45 -12.49 17.43 20.72
CA LYS A 45 -13.25 17.28 19.47
C LYS A 45 -12.91 18.36 18.45
N ASP A 46 -12.77 19.61 18.85
CA ASP A 46 -12.37 20.70 17.95
C ASP A 46 -10.99 20.46 17.31
N ASP A 47 -10.06 19.83 18.05
CA ASP A 47 -8.74 19.49 17.53
C ASP A 47 -8.84 18.40 16.46
N LEU A 48 -9.74 17.42 16.63
CA LEU A 48 -10.02 16.40 15.61
C LEU A 48 -10.60 17.02 14.33
N ASP A 49 -11.50 17.98 14.46
CA ASP A 49 -12.14 18.62 13.32
C ASP A 49 -11.11 19.48 12.53
N ARG A 50 -10.23 20.20 13.22
CA ARG A 50 -9.08 20.91 12.60
C ARG A 50 -8.09 19.93 11.97
N TYR A 51 -7.76 18.85 12.67
CA TYR A 51 -6.84 17.84 12.17
C TYR A 51 -7.37 17.15 10.91
N ARG A 52 -8.68 16.86 10.86
CA ARG A 52 -9.33 16.34 9.65
C ARG A 52 -9.18 17.28 8.46
N ASP A 53 -9.39 18.57 8.67
CA ASP A 53 -9.21 19.59 7.62
C ASP A 53 -7.77 19.64 7.11
N ILE A 54 -6.78 19.63 8.02
CA ILE A 54 -5.35 19.57 7.66
C ILE A 54 -5.03 18.33 6.83
N LEU A 55 -5.53 17.15 7.24
CA LEU A 55 -5.30 15.90 6.51
C LEU A 55 -5.88 15.93 5.09
N ASN A 56 -7.03 16.58 4.89
CA ASN A 56 -7.68 16.74 3.58
C ASN A 56 -6.93 17.72 2.69
N ARG A 57 -6.46 18.84 3.24
CA ARG A 57 -5.70 19.84 2.48
C ARG A 57 -4.34 19.35 2.02
N THR A 58 -3.65 18.62 2.87
CA THR A 58 -2.31 18.07 2.59
C THR A 58 -2.37 16.76 1.81
N ASN A 59 -3.52 16.10 1.78
CA ASN A 59 -3.67 14.73 1.26
C ASN A 59 -2.65 13.75 1.86
N VAL A 60 -2.12 14.02 3.06
CA VAL A 60 -1.03 13.23 3.67
C VAL A 60 -1.38 11.75 3.86
N HIS A 61 -2.67 11.50 4.08
CA HIS A 61 -3.27 10.20 4.26
C HIS A 61 -3.44 9.40 2.95
N ARG A 62 -3.19 10.00 1.77
CA ARG A 62 -3.30 9.37 0.45
C ARG A 62 -1.93 9.10 -0.17
N ARG A 63 -1.86 8.10 -1.06
CA ARG A 63 -0.62 7.75 -1.78
C ARG A 63 -0.16 8.92 -2.65
N GLY A 64 1.14 9.21 -2.64
CA GLY A 64 1.71 10.32 -3.38
C GLY A 64 1.19 11.71 -3.02
N TYR A 65 0.47 11.86 -1.89
CA TYR A 65 -0.16 13.13 -1.50
C TYR A 65 -1.15 13.67 -2.55
N ASP A 66 -1.72 12.77 -3.34
CA ASP A 66 -2.63 13.10 -4.42
C ASP A 66 -4.08 12.81 -3.99
N PRO A 67 -5.00 13.79 -4.09
CA PRO A 67 -6.41 13.61 -3.73
C PRO A 67 -7.10 12.50 -4.51
N LYS A 68 -6.63 12.16 -5.72
CA LYS A 68 -7.18 11.10 -6.58
C LYS A 68 -6.71 9.70 -6.19
N GLN A 69 -5.63 9.60 -5.43
CA GLN A 69 -5.03 8.32 -5.08
C GLN A 69 -5.69 7.67 -3.87
N GLN A 70 -5.50 6.36 -3.75
CA GLN A 70 -6.01 5.57 -2.61
C GLN A 70 -5.41 6.06 -1.28
N ILE A 71 -6.20 5.91 -0.20
CA ILE A 71 -5.73 6.11 1.18
C ILE A 71 -4.64 5.07 1.51
N LYS A 72 -3.55 5.52 2.14
CA LYS A 72 -2.45 4.65 2.59
C LYS A 72 -2.96 3.73 3.71
N GLY A 73 -2.84 2.42 3.53
CA GLY A 73 -3.08 1.47 4.62
C GLY A 73 -1.93 1.47 5.61
N ASN A 74 -2.22 1.60 6.91
CA ASN A 74 -1.23 1.52 7.99
C ASN A 74 -1.87 0.84 9.22
N LYS A 75 -1.13 -0.01 9.94
CA LYS A 75 -1.63 -0.67 11.17
C LYS A 75 -1.31 0.10 12.46
N GLY A 76 -0.61 1.23 12.37
CA GLY A 76 -0.25 2.05 13.52
C GLY A 76 -1.46 2.64 14.24
N TYR A 77 -1.34 2.79 15.57
CA TYR A 77 -2.41 3.23 16.48
C TYR A 77 -3.16 4.46 15.96
N LYS A 78 -2.42 5.53 15.62
CA LYS A 78 -3.00 6.78 15.10
C LYS A 78 -3.78 6.59 13.81
N HIS A 79 -3.32 5.73 12.91
CA HIS A 79 -4.05 5.47 11.67
C HIS A 79 -5.35 4.74 11.94
N VAL A 80 -5.29 3.65 12.72
CA VAL A 80 -6.43 2.78 13.00
C VAL A 80 -7.48 3.48 13.85
N ASN A 81 -7.08 4.15 14.92
CA ASN A 81 -8.01 4.68 15.93
C ASN A 81 -8.45 6.12 15.69
N ILE A 82 -7.71 6.88 14.88
CA ILE A 82 -7.96 8.32 14.68
C ILE A 82 -8.21 8.63 13.20
N ILE A 83 -7.23 8.41 12.32
CA ILE A 83 -7.32 8.84 10.92
C ILE A 83 -8.43 8.09 10.16
N ASN A 84 -8.50 6.75 10.29
CA ASN A 84 -9.53 5.96 9.60
C ASN A 84 -10.94 6.36 10.04
N PRO A 85 -11.27 6.39 11.35
CA PRO A 85 -12.56 6.88 11.80
C PRO A 85 -12.85 8.30 11.30
N LEU A 86 -11.89 9.22 11.30
CA LEU A 86 -12.12 10.59 10.81
C LEU A 86 -12.45 10.65 9.31
N MET A 87 -11.83 9.79 8.49
CA MET A 87 -12.02 9.81 7.03
C MET A 87 -13.24 9.03 6.55
N PHE A 88 -13.65 7.99 7.27
CA PHE A 88 -14.71 7.07 6.83
C PHE A 88 -16.00 7.14 7.66
N ARG A 89 -16.08 8.00 8.69
CA ARG A 89 -17.27 8.16 9.57
C ARG A 89 -18.57 8.56 8.85
N SER A 90 -18.52 9.02 7.60
CA SER A 90 -19.71 9.32 6.78
C SER A 90 -20.33 8.11 6.05
N ARG A 91 -19.82 6.88 6.25
CA ARG A 91 -20.47 5.65 5.76
C ARG A 91 -21.30 4.90 6.81
N ALA A 92 -21.47 5.45 8.00
CA ALA A 92 -22.42 4.93 8.99
C ALA A 92 -23.86 5.36 8.65
N SER A 93 -24.31 5.01 7.45
CA SER A 93 -25.72 4.76 7.18
C SER A 93 -25.89 3.24 7.29
N THR A 94 -26.52 2.82 8.37
CA THR A 94 -27.34 1.59 8.44
C THR A 94 -26.75 0.31 7.84
N ILE A 95 -25.58 -0.17 8.27
CA ILE A 95 -25.28 -1.61 8.15
C ILE A 95 -24.49 -2.06 9.39
N THR A 96 -25.17 -2.76 10.29
CA THR A 96 -24.57 -3.77 11.18
C THR A 96 -23.76 -4.75 10.33
N GLY A 97 -22.44 -4.60 10.33
CA GLY A 97 -21.55 -5.47 9.56
C GLY A 97 -20.24 -4.75 9.36
N GLY A 98 -19.21 -5.18 10.08
CA GLY A 98 -17.86 -4.69 9.89
C GLY A 98 -17.53 -4.72 8.40
N ILE A 99 -17.12 -3.58 7.84
CA ILE A 99 -16.46 -3.57 6.53
C ILE A 99 -15.06 -4.09 6.81
N GLU A 100 -14.97 -5.40 7.03
CA GLU A 100 -13.73 -6.15 6.83
C GLU A 100 -13.26 -5.79 5.43
N GLY A 101 -12.03 -5.29 5.35
CA GLY A 101 -11.38 -5.12 4.06
C GLY A 101 -11.45 -6.47 3.37
N ARG A 102 -12.30 -6.59 2.34
CA ARG A 102 -12.28 -7.75 1.45
C ARG A 102 -10.89 -7.75 0.85
N GLY A 103 -9.98 -8.52 1.45
CA GLY A 103 -8.68 -8.79 0.87
C GLY A 103 -8.91 -9.10 -0.60
N GLN A 104 -8.04 -8.60 -1.47
CA GLN A 104 -8.10 -9.03 -2.85
C GLN A 104 -8.03 -10.56 -2.81
N ARG A 105 -9.11 -11.23 -3.24
CA ARG A 105 -9.06 -12.67 -3.48
C ARG A 105 -7.86 -12.89 -4.37
N MET A 106 -6.92 -13.71 -3.90
CA MET A 106 -5.81 -14.15 -4.73
C MET A 106 -6.46 -14.75 -5.98
N GLN A 107 -6.39 -14.05 -7.10
CA GLN A 107 -6.86 -14.59 -8.37
C GLN A 107 -5.78 -15.58 -8.76
N PHE A 108 -5.97 -16.85 -8.41
CA PHE A 108 -5.23 -17.92 -9.02
C PHE A 108 -5.62 -17.88 -10.50
N ARG A 109 -4.82 -17.19 -11.30
CA ARG A 109 -4.84 -17.41 -12.74
C ARG A 109 -4.33 -18.82 -12.88
N SER A 110 -5.24 -19.76 -13.10
CA SER A 110 -4.92 -21.06 -13.66
C SER A 110 -4.35 -20.76 -15.04
N ILE A 111 -3.06 -20.45 -15.11
CA ILE A 111 -2.35 -20.38 -16.38
C ILE A 111 -2.42 -21.83 -16.88
N PRO A 112 -3.16 -22.11 -17.97
CA PRO A 112 -3.17 -23.46 -18.52
C PRO A 112 -1.73 -23.87 -18.78
N TYR A 113 -1.41 -25.14 -18.53
CA TYR A 113 -0.09 -25.70 -18.75
C TYR A 113 0.37 -25.31 -20.16
N GLN A 114 1.36 -24.42 -20.24
CA GLN A 114 1.88 -23.98 -21.52
C GLN A 114 2.96 -25.00 -21.87
N TYR A 115 2.55 -26.08 -22.55
CA TYR A 115 3.49 -27.02 -23.15
C TYR A 115 4.33 -26.25 -24.17
N VAL A 116 5.56 -25.93 -23.78
CA VAL A 116 6.57 -25.42 -24.70
C VAL A 116 7.31 -26.65 -25.19
N TYR A 117 7.17 -26.97 -26.47
CA TYR A 117 7.88 -28.10 -27.07
C TYR A 117 9.32 -27.66 -27.33
N TRP A 118 10.26 -28.16 -26.54
CA TRP A 118 11.68 -27.84 -26.66
C TRP A 118 12.35 -28.88 -27.57
N ASP A 119 12.77 -28.48 -28.77
CA ASP A 119 13.39 -29.38 -29.75
C ASP A 119 14.83 -29.82 -29.36
N ASN A 120 15.39 -29.30 -28.26
CA ASN A 120 16.78 -29.51 -27.86
C ASN A 120 16.95 -29.66 -26.34
N ILE A 121 17.52 -30.81 -25.93
CA ILE A 121 17.80 -31.17 -24.52
C ILE A 121 18.71 -30.14 -23.83
N ASN A 122 19.64 -29.51 -24.55
CA ASN A 122 20.55 -28.53 -23.94
C ASN A 122 19.82 -27.25 -23.48
N GLU A 123 18.78 -26.85 -24.21
CA GLU A 123 17.97 -25.67 -23.87
C GLU A 123 17.13 -25.91 -22.61
N LEU A 124 16.63 -27.14 -22.43
CA LEU A 124 15.94 -27.56 -21.21
C LEU A 124 16.86 -27.50 -19.98
N VAL A 125 18.10 -27.98 -20.12
CA VAL A 125 19.09 -27.94 -19.04
C VAL A 125 19.47 -26.51 -18.67
N ASP A 126 19.63 -25.62 -19.66
CA ASP A 126 19.94 -24.21 -19.41
C ASP A 126 18.76 -23.44 -18.79
N ARG A 127 17.52 -23.76 -19.21
CA ARG A 127 16.30 -23.25 -18.59
C ARG A 127 16.20 -23.71 -17.14
N LEU A 128 16.48 -24.98 -16.85
CA LEU A 128 16.46 -25.53 -15.49
C LEU A 128 17.48 -24.83 -14.57
N LYS A 129 18.72 -24.62 -15.05
CA LYS A 129 19.75 -23.87 -14.31
C LYS A 129 19.28 -22.47 -13.94
N LEU A 130 18.65 -21.77 -14.88
CA LEU A 130 18.13 -20.42 -14.66
C LEU A 130 17.02 -20.40 -13.60
N LEU A 131 16.10 -21.38 -13.62
CA LEU A 131 15.01 -21.48 -12.66
C LEU A 131 15.51 -21.78 -11.24
N ILE A 132 16.49 -22.69 -11.10
CA ILE A 132 17.12 -23.00 -9.81
C ILE A 132 17.86 -21.77 -9.25
N ALA A 133 18.56 -21.00 -10.09
CA ALA A 133 19.19 -19.75 -9.67
C ALA A 133 18.16 -18.70 -9.19
N SER A 134 17.01 -18.61 -9.87
CA SER A 134 15.89 -17.74 -9.47
C SER A 134 15.29 -18.17 -8.12
N GLU A 135 15.15 -19.47 -7.88
CA GLU A 135 14.67 -20.02 -6.61
C GLU A 135 15.65 -19.75 -5.47
N GLN A 136 16.96 -19.93 -5.70
CA GLN A 136 18.03 -19.60 -4.73
C GLN A 136 18.06 -18.11 -4.39
N ALA A 137 17.66 -17.24 -5.32
CA ALA A 137 17.49 -15.81 -5.08
C ALA A 137 16.17 -15.45 -4.34
N GLY A 138 15.33 -16.44 -4.01
CA GLY A 138 14.12 -16.29 -3.22
C GLY A 138 12.81 -16.22 -4.01
N HIS A 139 12.81 -16.54 -5.31
CA HIS A 139 11.60 -16.50 -6.15
C HIS A 139 10.99 -17.90 -6.36
N SER A 140 9.90 -18.22 -5.65
CA SER A 140 9.24 -19.54 -5.68
C SER A 140 8.13 -19.71 -6.73
N GLY A 141 8.01 -18.78 -7.67
CA GLY A 141 6.95 -18.77 -8.69
C GLY A 141 7.13 -19.79 -9.83
N HIS A 142 8.12 -20.68 -9.76
CA HIS A 142 8.55 -21.51 -10.90
C HIS A 142 8.42 -23.03 -10.67
N ASN A 143 7.86 -23.46 -9.54
CA ASN A 143 7.86 -24.87 -9.14
C ASN A 143 7.19 -25.81 -10.16
N ASN A 144 6.12 -25.34 -10.82
CA ASN A 144 5.41 -26.13 -11.83
C ASN A 144 6.24 -26.31 -13.11
N GLU A 145 7.01 -25.30 -13.50
CA GLU A 145 7.88 -25.35 -14.68
C GLU A 145 9.10 -26.24 -14.43
N ILE A 146 9.68 -26.16 -13.23
CA ILE A 146 10.76 -27.06 -12.79
C ILE A 146 10.30 -28.51 -12.83
N ALA A 147 9.09 -28.81 -12.35
CA ALA A 147 8.53 -30.17 -12.38
C ALA A 147 8.35 -30.69 -13.81
N SER A 148 7.81 -29.86 -14.72
CA SER A 148 7.66 -30.19 -16.15
C SER A 148 8.99 -30.56 -16.80
N ILE A 149 10.03 -29.72 -16.60
CA ILE A 149 11.33 -29.91 -17.23
C ILE A 149 12.02 -31.18 -16.70
N ILE A 150 11.91 -31.46 -15.40
CA ILE A 150 12.46 -32.69 -14.82
C ILE A 150 11.77 -33.93 -15.39
N GLU A 151 10.46 -33.87 -15.64
CA GLU A 151 9.70 -34.98 -16.24
C GLU A 151 10.15 -35.23 -17.69
N GLU A 152 10.26 -34.17 -18.51
CA GLU A 152 10.77 -34.28 -19.89
C GLU A 152 12.23 -34.80 -19.97
N LEU A 153 13.10 -34.36 -19.06
CA LEU A 153 14.49 -34.85 -19.00
C LEU A 153 14.59 -36.33 -18.62
N LYS A 154 13.65 -36.85 -17.81
CA LYS A 154 13.55 -38.29 -17.49
C LYS A 154 13.05 -39.10 -18.68
N GLU A 155 12.03 -38.60 -19.39
CA GLU A 155 11.47 -39.30 -20.56
C GLU A 155 12.46 -39.40 -21.72
N THR A 156 13.34 -38.41 -21.87
CA THR A 156 14.41 -38.40 -22.87
C THR A 156 15.65 -39.19 -22.45
N GLY A 157 15.70 -39.72 -21.22
CA GLY A 157 16.83 -40.49 -20.69
C GLY A 157 18.10 -39.67 -20.45
N ALA A 158 17.97 -38.34 -20.33
CA ALA A 158 19.09 -37.43 -20.07
C ALA A 158 19.51 -37.41 -18.60
N ILE A 159 18.61 -37.82 -17.69
CA ILE A 159 18.83 -37.95 -16.24
C ILE A 159 18.13 -39.19 -15.67
#